data_AF-A0A7Y3G3T8-F1
#
_entry.id   AF-A0A7Y3G3T8-F1
#
_cell.length_a   1.000
_cell.length_b   1.000
_cell.length_c   1.000
_cell.angle_alpha   90.00
_cell.angle_beta   90.00
_cell.angle_gamma   90.00
#
_symmetry.space_group_name_H-M   'P 1'
#
loop_
_entity.id
_entity.type
_entity.pdbx_description
1 polymer ?
#
loop_
_entity_poly.entity_id
_entity_poly.type
_entity_poly.pdbx_seq_one_letter_code
_entity_poly.pdbx_strand_id
1 'polypeptide(L)' 'MSKTEDRQPTVLVVDDKKNMLSLMKKVLRGDARVLTAERGLDALKILEAEPVDVVLCDLR' A
#
# COMPACT_ATOMS: atom_id res chain seq x y z
N MET A 1 -14.16 -20.28 -11.92
CA MET A 1 -13.48 -19.03 -11.53
C MET A 1 -12.17 -19.44 -10.90
N SER A 2 -11.06 -19.22 -11.62
CA SER A 2 -9.73 -19.69 -11.21
C SER A 2 -9.33 -19.02 -9.89
N LYS A 3 -8.90 -19.81 -8.91
CA LYS A 3 -8.14 -19.33 -7.76
C LYS A 3 -7.05 -18.38 -8.29
N THR A 4 -7.12 -17.09 -7.97
CA THR A 4 -5.97 -16.21 -8.11
C THR A 4 -4.86 -16.80 -7.24
N GLU A 5 -3.74 -17.07 -7.88
CA GLU A 5 -2.57 -17.77 -7.36
C GLU A 5 -2.05 -17.15 -6.06
N ASP A 6 -1.28 -17.92 -5.28
CA ASP A 6 -0.65 -17.63 -3.96
C ASP A 6 0.31 -16.40 -3.93
N ARG A 7 0.00 -15.32 -4.64
CA ARG A 7 0.77 -14.07 -4.58
C ARG A 7 0.33 -13.26 -3.36
N GLN A 8 1.30 -12.87 -2.55
CA GLN A 8 1.09 -11.92 -1.47
C GLN A 8 0.57 -10.58 -2.04
N PRO A 9 -0.60 -10.09 -1.60
CA PRO A 9 -1.18 -8.86 -2.12
C PRO A 9 -0.28 -7.65 -1.81
N THR A 10 -0.29 -6.66 -2.69
CA THR A 10 0.42 -5.39 -2.53
C THR A 10 -0.55 -4.30 -2.11
N VAL A 11 -0.26 -3.67 -0.97
CA VAL A 11 -1.04 -2.55 -0.44
C VAL A 11 -0.19 -1.28 -0.45
N LEU A 12 -0.72 -0.21 -1.03
CA LEU A 12 -0.14 1.12 -0.97
C LEU A 12 -0.84 1.94 0.12
N VAL A 13 -0.09 2.40 1.12
CA VAL A 13 -0.60 3.29 2.16
C VAL A 13 -0.13 4.72 1.90
N VAL A 14 -1.06 5.67 1.86
CA VAL A 14 -0.80 7.09 1.61
C VAL A 14 -1.25 7.90 2.83
N ASP A 15 -0.28 8.44 3.56
CA ASP A 15 -0.50 9.26 4.76
C ASP A 15 0.74 10.12 5.02
N ASP A 16 0.56 11.42 5.25
CA ASP A 16 1.65 12.37 5.55
C ASP A 16 2.23 12.19 6.96
N LYS A 17 1.58 11.40 7.81
CA LYS A 17 2.03 11.07 9.16
C LYS A 17 2.86 9.79 9.16
N LYS A 18 4.17 9.95 9.33
CA LYS A 18 5.14 8.83 9.39
C LYS A 18 4.82 7.74 10.42
N ASN A 19 4.20 8.09 11.54
CA ASN A 19 3.77 7.11 12.54
C ASN A 19 2.65 6.21 12.01
N MET A 20 1.72 6.74 11.19
CA MET A 20 0.67 5.94 10.56
C MET A 20 1.26 4.97 9.54
N LEU A 21 2.16 5.45 8.67
CA LEU A 21 2.88 4.58 7.72
C LEU A 21 3.63 3.44 8.43
N SER A 22 4.32 3.74 9.53
CA SER A 22 5.03 2.73 10.34
C SER A 22 4.07 1.74 11.01
N LEU A 23 2.92 2.22 11.51
CA LEU A 23 1.89 1.37 12.10
C LEU A 23 1.31 0.42 11.05
N MET A 24 0.93 0.91 9.87
CA MET A 24 0.34 0.09 8.82
C MET A 24 1.31 -0.99 8.31
N LYS A 25 2.61 -0.67 8.18
CA LYS A 25 3.65 -1.69 7.88
C LYS A 25 3.72 -2.81 8.93
N LYS A 26 3.42 -2.52 10.18
CA LYS A 26 3.38 -3.52 11.26
C LYS A 26 2.08 -4.31 11.25
N VAL A 27 0.95 -3.64 11.08
CA VAL A 27 -0.39 -4.24 11.10
C VAL A 27 -0.56 -5.23 9.94
N LEU A 28 -0.11 -4.86 8.74
CA LEU A 28 -0.26 -5.69 7.53
C LEU A 28 0.92 -6.65 7.31
N ARG A 29 1.80 -6.80 8.31
CA ARG A 29 2.98 -7.66 8.18
C ARG A 29 2.55 -9.12 8.08
N GLY A 30 2.98 -9.80 7.02
CA GLY A 30 2.66 -11.21 6.78
C GLY A 30 1.48 -11.38 5.85
N ASP A 31 0.49 -10.47 5.93
CA ASP A 31 -0.70 -10.49 5.08
C ASP A 31 -0.46 -9.85 3.70
N ALA A 32 0.38 -8.80 3.64
CA ALA A 32 0.62 -8.05 2.41
C ALA A 32 2.05 -7.48 2.30
N ARG A 33 2.47 -7.23 1.07
CA ARG A 33 3.61 -6.36 0.76
C ARG A 33 3.15 -4.90 0.85
N VAL A 34 3.74 -4.14 1.76
CA VAL A 34 3.32 -2.76 2.03
C VAL A 34 4.26 -1.76 1.37
N LEU A 35 3.71 -0.98 0.43
CA LEU A 35 4.30 0.23 -0.12
C LEU A 35 3.76 1.45 0.63
N THR A 36 4.53 2.53 0.69
CA THR A 36 4.13 3.74 1.42
C THR A 36 4.49 5.00 0.65
N ALA A 37 3.61 6.00 0.71
CA ALA A 37 3.85 7.35 0.22
C ALA A 37 3.37 8.38 1.24
N GLU A 38 4.09 9.50 1.40
CA GLU A 38 3.67 10.61 2.27
C GLU A 38 2.68 11.57 1.57
N ARG A 39 2.59 11.50 0.24
CA ARG A 39 1.79 12.42 -0.59
C ARG A 39 1.18 11.70 -1.78
N GLY A 40 0.04 12.22 -2.26
CA GLY A 40 -0.64 11.66 -3.44
C GLY A 40 0.22 11.62 -4.70
N LEU A 41 1.07 12.63 -4.95
CA LEU A 41 1.96 12.62 -6.12
C LEU A 41 2.98 11.49 -6.07
N ASP A 42 3.49 11.15 -4.89
CA ASP A 42 4.42 10.04 -4.73
C ASP A 42 3.70 8.70 -4.83
N ALA A 43 2.45 8.63 -4.37
CA ALA A 43 1.58 7.47 -4.57
C ALA A 43 1.31 7.20 -6.06
N LEU A 44 1.05 8.24 -6.87
CA LEU A 44 0.84 8.10 -8.31
C LEU A 44 2.07 7.52 -9.02
N LYS A 45 3.28 8.00 -8.68
CA LYS A 45 4.53 7.43 -9.23
C LYS A 45 4.68 5.94 -8.92
N ILE A 46 4.26 5.50 -7.73
CA ILE A 46 4.27 4.08 -7.36
C ILE A 46 3.27 3.29 -8.19
N LEU A 47 2.05 3.82 -8.35
CA LEU A 47 0.99 3.18 -9.14
C LEU A 47 1.36 3.06 -10.64
N GLU A 48 2.13 4.00 -11.17
CA GLU A 48 2.67 3.93 -12.53
C GLU A 48 3.80 2.88 -12.66
N ALA A 49 4.59 2.69 -11.60
CA ALA A 49 5.77 1.84 -11.62
C ALA A 49 5.47 0.34 -11.40
N GLU A 50 4.45 0.00 -10.60
CA GLU A 50 4.13 -1.38 -10.29
C GLU A 50 2.66 -1.62 -9.90
N PRO A 51 2.12 -2.83 -10.12
CA PRO A 51 0.74 -3.15 -9.75
C PRO A 51 0.53 -3.15 -8.23
N VAL A 52 -0.53 -2.47 -7.82
CA VAL A 52 -1.04 -2.38 -6.44
C VAL A 52 -2.46 -2.93 -6.40
N ASP A 53 -2.75 -3.80 -5.44
CA ASP A 53 -4.06 -4.46 -5.32
C ASP A 53 -5.05 -3.61 -4.52
N VAL A 54 -4.56 -2.88 -3.51
CA VAL A 54 -5.37 -1.99 -2.65
C VAL A 54 -4.61 -0.71 -2.33
N VAL A 55 -5.30 0.43 -2.41
CA VAL A 55 -4.82 1.72 -1.91
C VAL A 55 -5.56 2.09 -0.64
N LEU A 56 -4.83 2.32 0.45
CA LEU A 56 -5.33 2.89 1.70
C LEU A 56 -4.86 4.34 1.78
N CYS A 57 -5.77 5.29 1.65
CA CYS A 57 -5.47 6.72 1.60
C CYS A 57 -6.28 7.47 2.67
N ASP A 58 -5.60 8.29 3.48
CA ASP A 58 -6.26 9.29 4.32
C ASP A 58 -6.61 10.51 3.46
N LEU A 59 -7.90 10.80 3.30
CA LEU A 59 -8.40 11.97 2.57
C LEU A 59 -8.67 13.08 3.60
N ARG A 60 -7.78 14.06 3.64
CA ARG A 60 -8.01 15.33 4.34
C ARG A 60 -8.34 16.44 3.37
#